data_AF-A0A355X6A8-F1
#
_entry.id   AF-A0A355X6A8-F1
#
_cell.length_a   1.000
_cell.length_b   1.000
_cell.length_c   1.000
_cell.angle_alpha   90.00
_cell.angle_beta   90.00
_cell.angle_gamma   90.00
#
_symmetry.space_group_name_H-M   'P 1'
#
loop_
_entity.id
_entity.type
_entity.pdbx_description
1 polymer ?
#
loop_
_entity_poly.entity_id
_entity_poly.type
_entity_poly.pdbx_seq_one_letter_code
_entity_poly.pdbx_strand_id
1 'polypeptide(L)'
;MSTSEGAYLSGYVGYVIAVPLIRLLSSLLMAAAVVKDCKVRKYKNRWIAVVAVYVSPVLASLAYFVYSRFISKRTVHKTGNEKTIKSARRLCFLSAFSYLISLLLVVSAVLTIGISGLTSVFKGEILFPCYDRNGNEYRDSFDVPLYDENGNRYVKKNSDDHWFDYYYVDQNAKEYSGENSYITEDGYFFYDAENRLSYSDEDDYYYMKDGNDNQRYYHLDFNLYWDKNGDIWVDQGRGDYKLFE
;
A
#
# COMPACT_ATOMS: atom_id res chain seq x y z
N MET A 1 7.68 15.68 -7.66
CA MET A 1 6.51 15.01 -7.08
C MET A 1 5.34 15.22 -8.02
N SER A 2 4.88 14.14 -8.66
CA SER A 2 3.76 14.20 -9.60
C SER A 2 2.45 14.54 -8.85
N THR A 3 1.44 15.01 -9.57
CA THR A 3 0.11 15.27 -8.97
C THR A 3 -0.54 14.00 -8.44
N SER A 4 -0.22 12.84 -9.03
CA SER A 4 -0.69 11.51 -8.62
C SER A 4 -0.02 11.04 -7.32
N GLU A 5 1.29 11.22 -7.17
CA GLU A 5 2.04 10.93 -5.92
C GLU A 5 1.55 11.78 -4.74
N GLY A 6 1.33 13.09 -4.97
CA GLY A 6 0.82 14.00 -3.95
C GLY A 6 -0.60 13.63 -3.49
N ALA A 7 -1.45 13.23 -4.42
CA ALA A 7 -2.79 12.74 -4.12
C ALA A 7 -2.77 11.42 -3.35
N TYR A 8 -1.91 10.47 -3.74
CA TYR A 8 -1.76 9.20 -3.03
C TYR A 8 -1.28 9.40 -1.59
N LEU A 9 -0.20 10.18 -1.39
CA LEU A 9 0.36 10.44 -0.07
C LEU A 9 -0.64 11.17 0.84
N SER A 10 -1.35 12.16 0.33
CA SER A 10 -2.37 12.89 1.10
C SER A 10 -3.56 11.99 1.49
N GLY A 11 -4.01 11.11 0.58
CA GLY A 11 -5.01 10.09 0.88
C GLY A 11 -4.54 9.12 1.98
N TYR A 12 -3.31 8.62 1.88
CA TYR A 12 -2.72 7.70 2.84
C TYR A 12 -2.59 8.33 4.24
N VAL A 13 -2.02 9.54 4.34
CA VAL A 13 -1.89 10.29 5.60
C VAL A 13 -3.26 10.56 6.22
N GLY A 14 -4.25 10.94 5.40
CA GLY A 14 -5.62 11.13 5.85
C GLY A 14 -6.23 9.85 6.46
N TYR A 15 -6.03 8.71 5.79
CA TYR A 15 -6.58 7.42 6.21
C TYR A 15 -5.87 6.82 7.43
N VAL A 16 -4.54 6.85 7.46
CA VAL A 16 -3.74 6.15 8.50
C VAL A 16 -3.58 6.99 9.76
N ILE A 17 -3.52 8.32 9.66
CA ILE A 17 -3.22 9.18 10.81
C ILE A 17 -4.46 9.99 11.22
N ALA A 18 -5.02 10.78 10.31
CA ALA A 18 -6.09 11.71 10.68
C ALA A 18 -7.37 10.98 11.10
N VAL A 19 -7.78 9.94 10.37
CA VAL A 19 -9.00 9.16 10.68
C VAL A 19 -8.93 8.49 12.06
N PRO A 20 -7.86 7.74 12.44
CA PRO A 20 -7.77 7.15 13.78
C PRO A 20 -7.78 8.20 14.90
N LEU A 21 -7.07 9.32 14.72
CA LEU A 21 -7.05 10.39 15.73
C LEU A 21 -8.43 11.02 15.94
N ILE A 22 -9.17 11.30 14.87
CA ILE A 22 -10.53 11.86 14.96
C ILE A 22 -11.49 10.86 15.61
N ARG A 23 -11.37 9.56 15.29
CA ARG A 23 -12.18 8.50 15.92
C ARG A 23 -11.87 8.34 17.40
N LEU A 24 -10.61 8.41 17.78
CA LEU A 24 -10.18 8.38 19.18
C LEU A 24 -10.76 9.58 19.95
N LEU A 25 -10.60 10.79 19.42
CA LEU A 25 -11.18 12.00 20.00
C LEU A 25 -12.69 11.87 20.17
N SER A 26 -13.38 11.37 19.16
CA SER A 26 -14.82 11.18 19.23
C SER A 26 -15.25 10.15 20.28
N SER A 27 -14.51 9.06 20.41
CA SER A 27 -14.74 8.04 21.44
C SER A 27 -14.56 8.63 22.85
N LEU A 28 -13.54 9.46 23.07
CA LEU A 28 -13.31 10.17 24.33
C LEU A 28 -14.46 11.13 24.66
N LEU A 29 -14.96 11.87 23.68
CA LEU A 29 -16.10 12.78 23.84
C LEU A 29 -17.37 12.03 24.23
N MET A 30 -17.63 10.89 23.58
CA MET A 30 -18.78 10.04 23.91
C MET A 30 -18.66 9.42 25.30
N ALA A 31 -17.48 8.89 25.65
CA ALA A 31 -17.22 8.35 26.98
C ALA A 31 -17.46 9.42 28.06
N ALA A 32 -16.99 10.65 27.85
CA ALA A 32 -17.23 11.77 28.76
C ALA A 32 -18.72 12.12 28.87
N ALA A 33 -19.47 12.07 27.77
CA ALA A 33 -20.91 12.29 27.77
C ALA A 33 -21.66 11.23 28.60
N VAL A 34 -21.33 9.96 28.38
CA VAL A 34 -21.90 8.80 29.10
C VAL A 34 -21.59 8.88 30.59
N VAL A 35 -20.34 9.16 30.97
CA VAL A 35 -19.95 9.30 32.39
C VAL A 35 -20.76 10.40 33.08
N LYS A 36 -20.93 11.55 32.43
CA LYS A 36 -21.72 12.67 32.97
C LYS A 36 -23.18 12.28 33.18
N ASP A 37 -23.81 11.62 32.22
CA ASP A 37 -25.22 11.22 32.33
C ASP A 37 -25.44 10.08 33.32
N CYS A 38 -24.57 9.07 33.34
CA CYS A 38 -24.59 8.01 34.35
C CYS A 38 -24.45 8.56 35.77
N LYS A 39 -23.60 9.58 35.98
CA LYS A 39 -23.43 10.24 37.28
C LYS A 39 -24.70 10.97 37.72
N VAL A 40 -25.37 11.68 36.81
CA VAL A 40 -26.64 12.37 37.10
C VAL A 40 -27.75 11.38 37.44
N ARG A 41 -27.79 10.23 36.77
CA ARG A 41 -28.83 9.20 36.96
C ARG A 41 -28.50 8.15 38.03
N LYS A 42 -27.39 8.30 38.75
CA LYS A 42 -26.89 7.34 39.77
C LYS A 42 -26.82 5.89 39.24
N TYR A 43 -26.37 5.71 38.00
CA TYR A 43 -26.28 4.40 37.38
C TYR A 43 -25.12 3.59 38.00
N LYS A 44 -25.43 2.41 38.56
CA LYS A 44 -24.48 1.60 39.36
C LYS A 44 -23.31 1.04 38.53
N ASN A 45 -23.56 0.68 37.26
CA ASN A 45 -22.58 0.02 36.38
C ASN A 45 -22.08 0.93 35.25
N ARG A 46 -21.70 2.18 35.57
CA ARG A 46 -21.27 3.18 34.58
C ARG A 46 -20.12 2.73 33.66
N TRP A 47 -19.24 1.87 34.15
CA TRP A 47 -18.06 1.41 33.41
C TRP A 47 -18.41 0.50 32.23
N ILE A 48 -19.49 -0.28 32.33
CA ILE A 48 -19.98 -1.12 31.22
C ILE A 48 -20.41 -0.24 30.05
N ALA A 49 -21.10 0.87 30.34
CA ALA A 49 -21.51 1.83 29.32
C ALA A 49 -20.31 2.54 28.68
N VAL A 50 -19.25 2.81 29.44
CA VAL A 50 -18.00 3.41 28.90
C VAL A 50 -17.25 2.41 28.03
N VAL A 51 -17.14 1.14 28.43
CA VAL A 51 -16.49 0.10 27.62
C VAL A 51 -17.24 -0.13 26.31
N ALA A 52 -18.57 -0.12 26.33
CA ALA A 52 -19.39 -0.24 25.13
C ALA A 52 -19.13 0.88 24.10
N VAL A 53 -18.75 2.09 24.55
CA VAL A 53 -18.35 3.19 23.65
C VAL A 53 -17.10 2.85 22.85
N TYR A 54 -16.12 2.17 23.44
CA TYR A 54 -14.90 1.79 22.72
C TYR A 54 -15.10 0.62 21.76
N VAL A 55 -16.06 -0.26 22.04
CA VAL A 55 -16.42 -1.38 21.15
C VAL A 55 -17.18 -0.90 19.91
N SER A 56 -18.10 0.04 20.07
CA SER A 56 -18.74 0.69 18.92
C SER A 56 -19.21 2.10 19.27
N PRO A 57 -18.40 3.11 18.95
CA PRO A 57 -18.72 4.50 19.25
C PRO A 57 -20.00 4.96 18.57
N VAL A 58 -20.28 4.50 17.34
CA VAL A 58 -21.48 4.86 16.57
C VAL A 58 -22.73 4.19 17.13
N LEU A 59 -22.70 2.88 17.39
CA LEU A 59 -23.85 2.17 17.97
C LEU A 59 -24.11 2.67 19.39
N ALA A 60 -23.07 2.95 20.18
CA ALA A 60 -23.20 3.54 21.50
C ALA A 60 -23.77 4.96 21.44
N SER A 61 -23.34 5.79 20.47
CA SER A 61 -23.89 7.13 20.25
C SER A 61 -25.38 7.10 19.92
N LEU A 62 -25.78 6.26 18.97
CA LEU A 62 -27.16 6.10 18.53
C LEU A 62 -28.04 5.50 19.63
N ALA A 63 -27.59 4.41 20.26
CA ALA A 63 -28.29 3.77 21.37
C ALA A 63 -28.47 4.76 22.53
N TYR A 64 -27.43 5.53 22.87
CA TYR A 64 -27.50 6.54 23.91
C TYR A 64 -28.41 7.73 23.53
N PHE A 65 -28.38 8.19 22.28
CA PHE A 65 -29.27 9.27 21.82
C PHE A 65 -30.74 8.84 21.92
N VAL A 66 -31.07 7.64 21.45
CA VAL A 66 -32.41 7.04 21.56
C VAL A 66 -32.80 6.84 23.03
N TYR A 67 -31.92 6.23 23.83
CA TYR A 67 -32.14 5.98 25.25
C TYR A 67 -32.34 7.28 26.05
N SER A 68 -31.53 8.31 25.80
CA SER A 68 -31.63 9.59 26.49
C SER A 68 -32.94 10.32 26.15
N ARG A 69 -33.44 10.21 24.92
CA ARG A 69 -34.71 10.80 24.48
C ARG A 69 -35.92 10.09 25.09
N PHE A 70 -35.87 8.76 25.22
CA PHE A 70 -36.94 7.96 25.82
C PHE A 70 -36.99 8.06 27.35
N ILE A 71 -35.84 8.01 28.05
CA ILE A 71 -35.83 8.05 29.52
C ILE A 71 -35.88 9.48 30.08
N SER A 72 -35.45 10.50 29.34
CA SER A 72 -35.66 11.90 29.74
C SER A 72 -37.14 12.25 29.87
N LYS A 73 -38.07 11.49 29.26
CA LYS A 73 -39.51 11.66 29.49
C LYS A 73 -40.00 11.05 30.81
N ARG A 74 -39.25 10.11 31.43
CA ARG A 74 -39.70 9.35 32.62
C ARG A 74 -39.11 9.80 33.96
N THR A 75 -38.03 10.59 33.99
CA THR A 75 -37.30 10.90 35.24
C THR A 75 -36.91 12.36 35.46
N VAL A 76 -37.37 13.29 34.60
CA VAL A 76 -37.17 14.73 34.82
C VAL A 76 -38.24 15.24 35.80
N HIS A 77 -38.27 14.65 36.99
CA HIS A 77 -38.91 15.27 38.12
C HIS A 77 -37.80 15.85 38.99
N LYS A 78 -37.62 17.18 38.85
CA LYS A 78 -36.86 18.09 39.72
C LYS A 78 -35.45 17.61 40.12
N THR A 79 -34.42 18.00 39.36
CA THR A 79 -33.04 17.99 39.89
C THR A 79 -32.22 19.17 39.38
N GLY A 80 -31.50 19.86 40.29
CA GLY A 80 -30.60 20.99 40.01
C GLY A 80 -29.35 20.67 39.16
N ASN A 81 -29.40 19.62 38.33
CA ASN A 81 -28.30 19.13 37.50
C ASN A 81 -28.50 19.39 35.99
N GLU A 82 -29.40 20.30 35.62
CA GLU A 82 -29.73 20.64 34.23
C GLU A 82 -28.49 21.06 33.41
N LYS A 83 -27.57 21.83 34.01
CA LYS A 83 -26.30 22.24 33.38
C LYS A 83 -25.47 21.02 32.94
N THR A 84 -25.40 19.98 33.78
CA THR A 84 -24.63 18.76 33.52
C THR A 84 -25.25 17.94 32.38
N ILE A 85 -26.58 17.84 32.34
CA ILE A 85 -27.32 17.15 31.27
C ILE A 85 -27.13 17.88 29.94
N LYS A 86 -27.23 19.22 29.92
CA LYS A 86 -27.00 20.03 28.72
C LYS A 86 -25.57 19.89 28.21
N SER A 87 -24.59 19.83 29.11
CA SER A 87 -23.19 19.55 28.76
C SER A 87 -22.99 18.15 28.16
N ALA A 88 -23.62 17.11 28.74
CA ALA A 88 -23.55 15.75 28.20
C ALA A 88 -24.14 15.65 26.79
N ARG A 89 -25.29 16.30 26.53
CA ARG A 89 -25.90 16.37 25.19
C ARG A 89 -24.98 17.05 24.16
N ARG A 90 -24.32 18.14 24.54
CA ARG A 90 -23.34 18.83 23.66
C ARG A 90 -22.17 17.91 23.31
N LEU A 91 -21.63 17.18 24.28
CA LEU A 91 -20.54 16.24 24.04
C LEU A 91 -20.95 15.09 23.12
N CYS A 92 -22.16 14.53 23.29
CA CYS A 92 -22.68 13.54 22.35
C CYS A 92 -22.81 14.08 20.92
N PHE A 93 -23.29 15.31 20.78
CA PHE A 93 -23.40 15.95 19.47
C PHE A 93 -22.03 16.14 18.81
N LEU A 94 -21.04 16.67 19.54
CA LEU A 94 -19.67 16.81 19.03
C LEU A 94 -19.05 15.45 18.63
N SER A 95 -19.30 14.41 19.42
CA SER A 95 -18.85 13.06 19.09
C SER A 95 -19.49 12.55 17.79
N ALA A 96 -20.82 12.63 17.66
CA ALA A 96 -21.50 12.20 16.44
C ALA A 96 -21.01 12.98 15.20
N PHE A 97 -20.83 14.30 15.34
CA PHE A 97 -20.34 15.16 14.26
C PHE A 97 -18.89 14.83 13.86
N SER A 98 -17.99 14.62 14.82
CA SER A 98 -16.61 14.19 14.53
C SER A 98 -16.55 12.80 13.89
N TYR A 99 -17.45 11.88 14.26
CA TYR A 99 -17.58 10.59 13.56
C TYR A 99 -17.99 10.77 12.10
N LEU A 100 -18.94 11.66 11.82
CA LEU A 100 -19.37 11.94 10.46
C LEU A 100 -18.24 12.55 9.62
N ILE A 101 -17.45 13.48 10.19
CA ILE A 101 -16.25 14.00 9.53
C ILE A 101 -15.24 12.86 9.24
N SER A 102 -14.99 11.98 10.21
CA SER A 102 -14.12 10.83 10.00
C SER A 102 -14.60 9.93 8.87
N LEU A 103 -15.92 9.69 8.76
CA LEU A 103 -16.49 8.89 7.68
C LEU A 103 -16.27 9.55 6.31
N LEU A 104 -16.53 10.87 6.21
CA LEU A 104 -16.30 11.63 4.98
C LEU A 104 -14.82 11.62 4.57
N LEU A 105 -13.90 11.72 5.54
CA LEU A 105 -12.47 11.63 5.29
C LEU A 105 -12.05 10.24 4.81
N VAL A 106 -12.63 9.16 5.34
CA VAL A 106 -12.39 7.81 4.83
C VAL A 106 -12.85 7.69 3.39
N VAL A 107 -14.06 8.13 3.08
CA VAL A 107 -14.58 8.09 1.70
C VAL A 107 -13.69 8.90 0.77
N SER A 108 -13.31 10.11 1.17
CA SER A 108 -12.38 10.95 0.41
C SER A 108 -11.04 10.26 0.20
N ALA A 109 -10.43 9.70 1.25
CA ALA A 109 -9.13 9.06 1.16
C ALA A 109 -9.16 7.81 0.27
N VAL A 110 -10.19 6.97 0.39
CA VAL A 110 -10.37 5.78 -0.45
C VAL A 110 -10.56 6.18 -1.91
N LEU A 111 -11.37 7.21 -2.19
CA LEU A 111 -11.54 7.72 -3.55
C LEU A 111 -10.23 8.29 -4.10
N THR A 112 -9.49 9.06 -3.30
CA THR A 112 -8.21 9.63 -3.75
C THR A 112 -7.17 8.54 -4.02
N ILE A 113 -6.98 7.59 -3.09
CA ILE A 113 -6.05 6.46 -3.27
C ILE A 113 -6.47 5.60 -4.48
N GLY A 114 -7.76 5.29 -4.59
CA GLY A 114 -8.31 4.48 -5.67
C GLY A 114 -8.17 5.15 -7.03
N ILE A 115 -8.52 6.43 -7.14
CA ILE A 115 -8.37 7.20 -8.38
C ILE A 115 -6.89 7.34 -8.73
N SER A 116 -6.02 7.67 -7.78
CA SER A 116 -4.57 7.76 -8.01
C SER A 116 -3.99 6.45 -8.53
N GLY A 117 -4.29 5.32 -7.88
CA GLY A 117 -3.84 3.99 -8.31
C GLY A 117 -4.42 3.58 -9.66
N LEU A 118 -5.68 3.92 -9.94
CA LEU A 118 -6.29 3.64 -11.23
C LEU A 118 -5.68 4.51 -12.34
N THR A 119 -5.38 5.79 -12.05
CA THR A 119 -4.72 6.68 -13.00
C THR A 119 -3.27 6.31 -13.26
N SER A 120 -2.52 5.81 -12.27
CA SER A 120 -1.15 5.33 -12.49
C SER A 120 -1.16 4.11 -13.41
N VAL A 121 -2.11 3.19 -13.21
CA VAL A 121 -2.32 2.02 -14.08
C VAL A 121 -2.73 2.45 -15.50
N PHE A 122 -3.68 3.37 -15.66
CA PHE A 122 -4.17 3.76 -16.99
C PHE A 122 -3.26 4.72 -17.76
N LYS A 123 -2.39 5.49 -17.08
CA LYS A 123 -1.51 6.48 -17.72
C LYS A 123 -0.07 6.01 -17.88
N GLY A 124 0.29 4.83 -17.35
CA GLY A 124 1.69 4.40 -17.29
C GLY A 124 2.56 5.41 -16.52
N GLU A 125 1.99 6.06 -15.50
CA GLU A 125 2.73 7.02 -14.69
C GLU A 125 3.61 6.27 -13.69
N ILE A 126 4.92 6.50 -13.84
CA ILE A 126 6.06 6.00 -13.05
C ILE A 126 5.74 6.00 -11.55
N LEU A 127 5.60 4.83 -10.93
CA LEU A 127 5.52 4.70 -9.48
C LEU A 127 6.92 4.75 -8.84
N PHE A 128 7.96 4.33 -9.57
CA PHE A 128 9.37 4.37 -9.16
C PHE A 128 10.27 4.58 -10.40
N PRO A 129 11.19 5.56 -10.42
CA PRO A 129 12.09 5.75 -11.55
C PRO A 129 12.99 4.53 -11.71
N CYS A 130 12.92 3.89 -12.87
CA CYS A 130 13.74 2.74 -13.24
C CYS A 130 14.98 3.26 -13.98
N TYR A 131 16.16 2.71 -13.73
CA TYR A 131 17.36 3.05 -14.46
C TYR A 131 17.86 1.85 -15.27
N ASP A 132 18.54 2.10 -16.38
CA ASP A 132 19.41 1.09 -16.97
C ASP A 132 20.77 1.06 -16.27
N ARG A 133 21.60 0.09 -16.65
CA ARG A 133 22.99 -0.05 -16.20
C ARG A 133 23.84 1.22 -16.39
N ASN A 134 23.53 2.03 -17.39
CA ASN A 134 24.27 3.25 -17.73
C ASN A 134 23.73 4.49 -16.98
N GLY A 135 22.69 4.33 -16.16
CA GLY A 135 22.05 5.40 -15.40
C GLY A 135 21.04 6.22 -16.20
N ASN A 136 20.59 5.75 -17.37
CA ASN A 136 19.49 6.39 -18.09
C ASN A 136 18.16 6.07 -17.41
N GLU A 137 17.30 7.08 -17.25
CA GLU A 137 16.02 6.95 -16.56
C GLU A 137 14.90 6.50 -17.51
N TYR A 138 14.10 5.55 -17.04
CA TYR A 138 12.96 4.95 -17.72
C TYR A 138 11.71 5.08 -16.86
N ARG A 139 10.57 5.05 -17.56
CA ARG A 139 9.24 5.20 -16.95
C ARG A 139 8.68 3.90 -16.39
N ASP A 140 9.14 2.80 -16.94
CA ASP A 140 8.62 1.47 -16.68
C ASP A 140 9.77 0.46 -16.77
N SER A 141 9.75 -0.56 -15.92
CA SER A 141 10.73 -1.66 -15.92
C SER A 141 10.69 -2.44 -17.24
N PHE A 142 9.53 -2.48 -17.90
CA PHE A 142 9.36 -3.09 -19.24
C PHE A 142 10.15 -2.37 -20.34
N ASP A 143 10.46 -1.09 -20.17
CA ASP A 143 11.20 -0.30 -21.16
C ASP A 143 12.72 -0.34 -20.96
N VAL A 144 13.19 -0.88 -19.83
CA VAL A 144 14.61 -0.89 -19.46
C VAL A 144 15.35 -1.92 -20.32
N PRO A 145 16.32 -1.49 -21.15
CA PRO A 145 17.15 -2.41 -21.89
C PRO A 145 18.24 -3.03 -21.00
N LEU A 146 18.66 -4.23 -21.38
CA LEU A 146 19.84 -4.89 -20.83
C LEU A 146 21.03 -4.72 -21.76
N TYR A 147 22.24 -4.85 -21.21
CA TYR A 147 23.48 -4.70 -21.96
C TYR A 147 24.41 -5.87 -21.69
N ASP A 148 25.06 -6.39 -22.72
CA ASP A 148 26.19 -7.32 -22.53
C ASP A 148 27.48 -6.55 -22.21
N GLU A 149 28.57 -7.28 -21.93
CA GLU A 149 29.89 -6.69 -21.62
C GLU A 149 30.45 -5.83 -22.76
N ASN A 150 30.03 -6.09 -24.00
CA ASN A 150 30.45 -5.34 -25.18
C ASN A 150 29.60 -4.08 -25.40
N GLY A 151 28.58 -3.85 -24.58
CA GLY A 151 27.64 -2.74 -24.70
C GLY A 151 26.54 -2.95 -25.75
N ASN A 152 26.36 -4.17 -26.26
CA ASN A 152 25.23 -4.49 -27.12
C ASN A 152 23.94 -4.41 -26.31
N ARG A 153 22.91 -3.80 -26.90
CA ARG A 153 21.63 -3.54 -26.25
C ARG A 153 20.61 -4.63 -26.57
N TYR A 154 19.90 -5.09 -25.55
CA TYR A 154 18.86 -6.12 -25.62
C TYR A 154 17.56 -5.62 -24.99
N VAL A 155 16.43 -5.79 -25.66
CA VAL A 155 15.11 -5.36 -25.19
C VAL A 155 14.19 -6.55 -25.04
N LYS A 156 13.57 -6.70 -23.88
CA LYS A 156 12.57 -7.74 -23.64
C LYS A 156 11.32 -7.48 -24.49
N LYS A 157 10.81 -8.53 -25.10
CA LYS A 157 9.56 -8.58 -25.86
C LYS A 157 8.76 -9.76 -25.36
N ASN A 158 7.44 -9.57 -25.29
CA ASN A 158 6.52 -10.66 -24.98
C ASN A 158 6.03 -11.24 -26.31
N SER A 159 5.83 -12.56 -26.34
CA SER A 159 5.17 -13.22 -27.44
C SER A 159 3.71 -12.78 -27.51
N ASP A 160 3.20 -12.53 -28.72
CA ASP A 160 1.80 -12.20 -28.95
C ASP A 160 0.86 -13.38 -28.63
N ASP A 161 1.37 -14.62 -28.73
CA ASP A 161 0.58 -15.84 -28.61
C ASP A 161 0.53 -16.40 -27.19
N HIS A 162 1.57 -16.17 -26.37
CA HIS A 162 1.71 -16.73 -25.03
C HIS A 162 2.25 -15.70 -24.04
N TRP A 163 1.44 -15.37 -23.02
CA TRP A 163 1.77 -14.32 -22.03
C TRP A 163 3.07 -14.62 -21.25
N PHE A 164 3.40 -15.90 -21.07
CA PHE A 164 4.59 -16.33 -20.33
C PHE A 164 5.84 -16.48 -21.22
N ASP A 165 5.67 -16.43 -22.54
CA ASP A 165 6.80 -16.53 -23.46
C ASP A 165 7.34 -15.13 -23.71
N TYR A 166 8.62 -14.95 -23.43
CA TYR A 166 9.33 -13.73 -23.71
C TYR A 166 10.65 -14.04 -24.40
N TYR A 167 11.15 -13.04 -25.13
CA TYR A 167 12.39 -13.11 -25.86
C TYR A 167 13.07 -11.75 -25.81
N TYR A 168 14.37 -11.73 -26.09
CA TYR A 168 15.14 -10.50 -26.19
C TYR A 168 15.46 -10.21 -27.64
N VAL A 169 15.46 -8.93 -28.01
CA VAL A 169 15.80 -8.47 -29.35
C VAL A 169 16.99 -7.53 -29.27
N ASP A 170 18.02 -7.79 -30.08
CA ASP A 170 19.16 -6.89 -30.20
C ASP A 170 18.93 -5.77 -31.22
N GLN A 171 19.92 -4.87 -31.32
CA GLN A 171 19.92 -3.75 -32.27
C GLN A 171 19.87 -4.16 -33.75
N ASN A 172 20.19 -5.41 -34.09
CA ASN A 172 20.12 -5.96 -35.44
C ASN A 172 18.84 -6.76 -35.68
N ALA A 173 17.85 -6.67 -34.78
CA ALA A 173 16.60 -7.42 -34.80
C ALA A 173 16.79 -8.95 -34.71
N LYS A 174 17.90 -9.42 -34.15
CA LYS A 174 18.06 -10.84 -33.82
C LYS A 174 17.36 -11.14 -32.50
N GLU A 175 16.64 -12.26 -32.49
CA GLU A 175 15.87 -12.73 -31.35
C GLU A 175 16.66 -13.76 -30.54
N TYR A 176 16.45 -13.72 -29.22
CA TYR A 176 17.11 -14.57 -28.24
C TYR A 176 16.04 -15.12 -27.29
N SER A 177 15.98 -16.44 -27.11
CA SER A 177 15.00 -17.05 -26.22
C SER A 177 15.16 -16.53 -24.80
N GLY A 178 14.04 -16.14 -24.17
CA GLY A 178 14.01 -15.74 -22.77
C GLY A 178 14.44 -16.86 -21.81
N GLU A 179 14.14 -18.12 -22.17
CA GLU A 179 14.50 -19.31 -21.38
C GLU A 179 16.02 -19.48 -21.23
N ASN A 180 16.78 -19.06 -22.24
CA ASN A 180 18.24 -19.17 -22.30
C ASN A 180 18.93 -17.82 -22.04
N SER A 181 18.21 -16.85 -21.49
CA SER A 181 18.71 -15.51 -21.22
C SER A 181 18.86 -15.27 -19.72
N TYR A 182 20.01 -14.74 -19.32
CA TYR A 182 20.44 -14.60 -17.94
C TYR A 182 21.04 -13.21 -17.68
N ILE A 183 21.13 -12.83 -16.41
CA ILE A 183 21.95 -11.71 -15.94
C ILE A 183 23.11 -12.22 -15.08
N THR A 184 24.31 -11.67 -15.29
CA THR A 184 25.46 -11.94 -14.42
C THR A 184 25.35 -11.16 -13.10
N GLU A 185 26.12 -11.54 -12.08
CA GLU A 185 26.23 -10.76 -10.81
C GLU A 185 26.69 -9.32 -11.05
N ASP A 186 27.53 -9.12 -12.06
CA ASP A 186 27.94 -7.79 -12.43
C ASP A 186 26.79 -7.00 -13.08
N GLY A 187 25.72 -7.66 -13.55
CA GLY A 187 24.56 -7.02 -14.17
C GLY A 187 24.66 -6.90 -15.69
N TYR A 188 25.33 -7.86 -16.34
CA TYR A 188 25.39 -7.96 -17.80
C TYR A 188 24.46 -9.04 -18.33
N PHE A 189 23.82 -8.77 -19.46
CA PHE A 189 23.03 -9.73 -20.21
C PHE A 189 23.93 -10.85 -20.73
N PHE A 190 23.48 -12.09 -20.55
CA PHE A 190 24.16 -13.28 -21.03
C PHE A 190 23.16 -14.21 -21.71
N TYR A 191 23.48 -14.70 -22.91
CA TYR A 191 22.66 -15.67 -23.63
C TYR A 191 23.40 -16.99 -23.78
N ASP A 192 22.82 -18.06 -23.23
CA ASP A 192 23.36 -19.41 -23.34
C ASP A 192 22.88 -20.10 -24.62
N ALA A 193 23.65 -19.95 -25.69
CA ALA A 193 23.32 -20.59 -26.97
C ALA A 193 23.52 -22.11 -26.96
N GLU A 194 24.33 -22.65 -26.05
CA GLU A 194 24.79 -24.05 -26.06
C GLU A 194 24.21 -24.87 -24.91
N ASN A 195 23.36 -24.28 -24.06
CA ASN A 195 22.82 -24.89 -22.83
C ASN A 195 23.94 -25.45 -21.94
N ARG A 196 25.01 -24.67 -21.77
CA ARG A 196 26.17 -25.03 -20.94
C ARG A 196 25.93 -24.78 -19.45
N LEU A 197 24.98 -23.91 -19.12
CA LEU A 197 24.67 -23.55 -17.75
C LEU A 197 23.92 -24.68 -17.04
N SER A 198 24.31 -24.93 -15.78
CA SER A 198 23.67 -25.91 -14.92
C SER A 198 23.51 -25.36 -13.51
N TYR A 199 22.50 -25.85 -12.78
CA TYR A 199 22.31 -25.50 -11.37
C TYR A 199 23.47 -26.06 -10.54
N SER A 200 23.96 -25.25 -9.61
CA SER A 200 25.09 -25.60 -8.75
C SER A 200 24.79 -26.80 -7.84
N ASP A 201 23.56 -26.91 -7.36
CA ASP A 201 23.08 -27.94 -6.44
C ASP A 201 21.58 -28.21 -6.74
N GLU A 202 21.11 -29.44 -6.48
CA GLU A 202 19.71 -29.84 -6.71
C GLU A 202 18.68 -29.05 -5.89
N ASP A 203 19.12 -28.32 -4.86
CA ASP A 203 18.29 -27.52 -3.96
C ASP A 203 18.45 -25.99 -4.16
N ASP A 204 19.42 -25.53 -4.96
CA ASP A 204 19.71 -24.09 -5.18
C ASP A 204 19.28 -23.67 -6.59
N TYR A 205 17.99 -23.37 -6.73
CA TYR A 205 17.36 -22.97 -8.00
C TYR A 205 17.53 -21.47 -8.33
N TYR A 206 18.30 -20.72 -7.54
CA TYR A 206 18.35 -19.26 -7.67
C TYR A 206 19.30 -18.76 -8.77
N TYR A 207 20.36 -19.53 -9.08
CA TYR A 207 21.32 -19.17 -10.11
C TYR A 207 22.00 -20.41 -10.71
N MET A 208 22.52 -20.25 -11.93
CA MET A 208 23.27 -21.26 -12.66
C MET A 208 24.77 -20.92 -12.72
N LYS A 209 25.58 -21.94 -13.03
CA LYS A 209 27.03 -21.82 -13.26
C LYS A 209 27.43 -22.51 -14.57
N ASP A 210 28.52 -22.04 -15.15
CA ASP A 210 29.23 -22.69 -16.26
C ASP A 210 30.41 -23.52 -15.72
N GLY A 211 30.17 -24.77 -15.35
CA GLY A 211 31.21 -25.69 -14.88
C GLY A 211 32.03 -25.15 -13.69
N ASN A 212 33.32 -24.85 -13.93
CA ASN A 212 34.26 -24.36 -12.92
C ASN A 212 34.30 -22.83 -12.81
N ASP A 213 33.43 -22.11 -13.52
CA ASP A 213 33.33 -20.66 -13.37
C ASP A 213 32.76 -20.27 -11.99
N ASN A 214 33.32 -19.21 -11.41
CA ASN A 214 32.79 -18.59 -10.20
C ASN A 214 31.66 -17.62 -10.50
N GLN A 215 31.43 -17.26 -11.77
CA GLN A 215 30.33 -16.40 -12.19
C GLN A 215 28.98 -17.10 -11.97
N ARG A 216 28.04 -16.36 -11.37
CA ARG A 216 26.63 -16.78 -11.26
C ARG A 216 25.78 -16.12 -12.33
N TYR A 217 24.83 -16.89 -12.84
CA TYR A 217 23.89 -16.49 -13.89
C TYR A 217 22.46 -16.64 -13.38
N TYR A 218 21.72 -15.53 -13.32
CA TYR A 218 20.36 -15.49 -12.78
C TYR A 218 19.36 -15.44 -13.93
N HIS A 219 18.30 -16.23 -13.82
CA HIS A 219 17.28 -16.30 -14.86
C HIS A 219 16.44 -15.01 -14.92
N LEU A 220 15.95 -14.68 -16.12
CA LEU A 220 15.30 -13.41 -16.47
C LEU A 220 13.76 -13.50 -16.54
N ASP A 221 13.15 -14.31 -15.68
CA ASP A 221 11.68 -14.54 -15.69
C ASP A 221 10.87 -13.23 -15.61
N PHE A 222 11.38 -12.25 -14.86
CA PHE A 222 10.72 -10.98 -14.58
C PHE A 222 11.48 -9.80 -15.21
N ASN A 223 10.91 -8.59 -15.13
CA ASN A 223 11.63 -7.40 -15.59
C ASN A 223 12.68 -7.00 -14.56
N LEU A 224 13.76 -6.42 -15.04
CA LEU A 224 14.84 -5.91 -14.20
C LEU A 224 15.07 -4.44 -14.46
N TYR A 225 15.47 -3.75 -13.41
CA TYR A 225 15.90 -2.37 -13.50
C TYR A 225 16.97 -2.07 -12.44
N TRP A 226 17.68 -0.99 -12.63
CA TRP A 226 18.62 -0.44 -11.67
C TRP A 226 17.97 0.68 -10.89
N ASP A 227 18.30 0.80 -9.61
CA ASP A 227 18.04 2.03 -8.90
C ASP A 227 19.15 3.05 -9.14
N LYS A 228 18.99 4.24 -8.56
CA LYS A 228 19.97 5.34 -8.68
C LYS A 228 21.34 5.02 -8.06
N ASN A 229 21.41 4.04 -7.16
CA ASN A 229 22.65 3.60 -6.53
C ASN A 229 23.37 2.52 -7.36
N GLY A 230 22.72 2.00 -8.40
CA GLY A 230 23.22 0.91 -9.21
C GLY A 230 22.85 -0.48 -8.69
N ASP A 231 21.98 -0.57 -7.69
CA ASP A 231 21.45 -1.84 -7.22
C ASP A 231 20.43 -2.40 -8.23
N ILE A 232 20.46 -3.71 -8.47
CA ILE A 232 19.54 -4.38 -9.40
C ILE A 232 18.28 -4.83 -8.65
N TRP A 233 17.14 -4.50 -9.23
CA TRP A 233 15.81 -4.83 -8.73
C TRP A 233 15.03 -5.66 -9.75
N VAL A 234 14.23 -6.58 -9.25
CA VAL A 234 13.31 -7.41 -10.04
C VAL A 234 11.87 -6.99 -9.76
N ASP A 235 11.12 -6.69 -10.82
CA ASP A 235 9.71 -6.33 -10.77
C ASP A 235 8.82 -7.56 -11.05
N GLN A 236 8.13 -8.06 -10.01
CA GLN A 236 7.20 -9.19 -10.12
C GLN A 236 5.74 -8.76 -10.34
N GLY A 237 5.47 -7.47 -10.53
CA GLY A 237 4.12 -6.89 -10.63
C GLY A 237 3.31 -6.92 -9.32
N ARG A 238 3.77 -7.64 -8.29
CA ARG A 238 3.16 -7.71 -6.93
C ARG A 238 4.07 -7.13 -5.84
N GLY A 239 5.26 -6.69 -6.21
CA GLY A 239 6.31 -6.17 -5.33
C GLY A 239 7.67 -6.38 -5.97
N ASP A 240 8.63 -5.57 -5.53
CA ASP A 240 9.98 -5.55 -6.07
C ASP A 240 10.94 -6.07 -5.01
N TYR A 241 11.96 -6.81 -5.44
CA TYR A 241 13.03 -7.28 -4.56
C TYR A 241 14.39 -7.01 -5.19
N LYS A 242 15.36 -6.72 -4.33
CA LYS A 242 16.75 -6.53 -4.75
C LYS A 242 17.32 -7.89 -5.16
N LEU A 243 17.88 -7.98 -6.36
CA LEU A 243 18.37 -9.24 -6.92
C LEU A 243 19.60 -9.76 -6.16
N PHE A 244 20.47 -8.84 -5.72
CA PHE A 244 21.68 -9.13 -4.96
C PHE A 244 21.58 -8.44 -3.60
N GLU A 245 22.03 -9.08 -2.51
CA GLU A 245 22.09 -8.42 -1.20
C GLU A 245 23.20 -7.36 -1.14
#